data_AF-A0A094PJH6-F1
#
_entry.id   AF-A0A094PJH6-F1
#
_cell.length_a   1.000
_cell.length_b   1.000
_cell.length_c   1.000
_cell.angle_alpha   90.00
_cell.angle_beta   90.00
_cell.angle_gamma   90.00
#
_symmetry.space_group_name_H-M   'P 1'
#
loop_
_entity.id
_entity.type
_entity.pdbx_description
1 polymer ?
#
loop_
_entity_poly.entity_id
_entity_poly.type
_entity_poly.pdbx_seq_one_letter_code
_entity_poly.pdbx_strand_id
1 'polypeptide(L)'
;MAVTFVVPGAHLMSGLLGERDEHLRFIEGEFEDVAIRVRGNEVSISGPQSDVVSRLFEELTALLQRGESLGRQMKSQASYSPKTFCAPAVAKTFVPRLLVSVNTSKQSGTTS
;
A
#
# COMPACT_ATOMS: atom_id res chain seq x y z
N MET A 1 -3.41 7.94 22.15
CA MET A 1 -4.52 6.96 22.07
C MET A 1 -3.97 5.65 21.54
N ALA A 2 -4.68 4.54 21.72
CA ALA A 2 -4.27 3.25 21.18
C ALA A 2 -5.45 2.55 20.49
N VAL A 3 -5.20 2.00 19.31
CA VAL A 3 -6.16 1.30 18.46
C VAL A 3 -5.61 -0.09 18.19
N THR A 4 -6.48 -1.09 18.26
CA THR A 4 -6.15 -2.48 17.93
C THR A 4 -7.11 -2.96 16.87
N PHE A 5 -6.58 -3.63 15.85
CA PHE A 5 -7.40 -4.33 14.85
C PHE A 5 -6.86 -5.74 14.59
N VAL A 6 -7.75 -6.61 14.10
CA VAL A 6 -7.46 -8.03 13.88
C VAL A 6 -7.41 -8.31 12.39
N VAL A 7 -6.31 -8.89 11.93
CA VAL A 7 -6.15 -9.33 10.54
C VAL A 7 -6.86 -10.68 10.36
N PRO A 8 -7.77 -10.79 9.35
CA PRO A 8 -8.55 -12.00 9.08
C PRO A 8 -7.68 -13.04 8.38
N GLY A 9 -6.84 -13.72 9.16
CA GLY A 9 -5.98 -14.82 8.72
C GLY A 9 -4.50 -14.52 8.90
N ALA A 10 -3.81 -15.38 9.66
CA ALA A 10 -2.39 -15.21 9.96
C ALA A 10 -1.49 -15.21 8.70
N HIS A 11 -1.93 -15.83 7.60
CA HIS A 11 -1.20 -15.83 6.34
C HIS A 11 -1.09 -14.44 5.71
N LEU A 12 -2.09 -13.57 5.91
CA LEU A 12 -2.09 -12.20 5.39
C LEU A 12 -1.03 -11.33 6.07
N MET A 13 -0.66 -11.64 7.31
CA MET A 13 0.38 -10.89 8.04
C MET A 13 1.72 -10.87 7.30
N SER A 14 2.11 -11.98 6.68
CA SER A 14 3.36 -12.04 5.90
C SER A 14 3.37 -11.07 4.72
N GLY A 15 2.25 -10.98 3.99
CA GLY A 15 2.09 -10.03 2.89
C GLY A 15 1.92 -8.59 3.37
N LEU A 16 1.34 -8.39 4.56
CA LEU A 16 1.08 -7.07 5.14
C LEU A 16 2.36 -6.41 5.65
N LEU A 17 3.24 -7.17 6.31
CA LEU A 17 4.52 -6.69 6.81
C LEU A 17 5.59 -6.63 5.71
N GLY A 18 5.44 -7.44 4.66
CA GLY A 18 6.41 -7.53 3.57
C GLY A 18 7.62 -8.39 3.93
N GLU A 19 8.55 -8.55 2.99
CA GLU A 19 9.78 -9.30 3.26
C GLU A 19 10.59 -8.61 4.35
N ARG A 20 10.93 -9.36 5.41
CA ARG A 20 11.71 -8.85 6.56
C ARG A 20 11.09 -7.60 7.19
N ASP A 21 9.77 -7.52 7.17
CA ASP A 21 8.99 -6.41 7.71
C ASP A 21 9.27 -5.06 7.00
N GLU A 22 9.66 -5.09 5.72
CA GLU A 22 10.00 -3.88 4.96
C GLU A 22 8.85 -2.86 4.87
N HIS A 23 7.59 -3.32 4.78
CA HIS A 23 6.42 -2.44 4.74
C HIS A 23 6.17 -1.83 6.11
N LEU A 24 6.36 -2.62 7.18
CA LEU A 24 6.24 -2.12 8.55
C LEU A 24 7.28 -1.03 8.82
N ARG A 25 8.56 -1.28 8.49
CA ARG A 25 9.64 -0.28 8.67
C ARG A 25 9.40 0.99 7.88
N PHE A 26 8.84 0.87 6.68
CA PHE A 26 8.45 2.03 5.89
C PHE A 26 7.38 2.85 6.61
N ILE A 27 6.30 2.22 7.07
CA ILE A 27 5.22 2.89 7.80
C ILE A 27 5.74 3.51 9.11
N GLU A 28 6.58 2.81 9.88
CA GLU A 28 7.19 3.35 11.10
C GLU A 28 8.06 4.59 10.82
N GLY A 29 8.76 4.62 9.67
CA GLY A 29 9.54 5.78 9.25
C GLY A 29 8.70 6.99 8.85
N GLU A 30 7.50 6.77 8.31
CA GLU A 30 6.56 7.86 7.96
C GLU A 30 5.83 8.41 9.19
N PHE A 31 5.65 7.58 10.22
CA PHE A 31 4.91 7.91 11.44
C PHE A 31 5.80 7.74 12.69
N GLU A 32 6.84 8.57 12.82
CA GLU A 32 7.83 8.47 13.92
C GLU A 32 7.20 8.53 15.33
N ASP A 33 6.07 9.24 15.49
CA ASP A 33 5.34 9.38 16.76
C ASP A 33 4.32 8.26 17.01
N VAL A 34 4.29 7.22 16.17
CA VAL A 34 3.38 6.08 16.28
C VAL A 34 4.16 4.80 16.55
N ALA A 35 3.84 4.14 17.65
CA ALA A 35 4.36 2.81 17.96
C ALA A 35 3.39 1.73 17.46
N ILE A 36 3.89 0.84 16.59
CA ILE A 36 3.16 -0.29 16.02
C ILE A 36 3.68 -1.58 16.66
N ARG A 37 2.77 -2.47 17.07
CA ARG A 37 3.11 -3.76 17.66
C ARG A 37 2.27 -4.86 17.04
N VAL A 38 2.94 -5.90 16.58
CA VAL A 38 2.30 -7.07 15.96
C VAL A 38 2.36 -8.26 16.93
N ARG A 39 1.23 -8.93 17.15
CA ARG A 39 1.13 -10.16 17.95
C ARG A 39 0.23 -11.17 17.23
N GLY A 40 0.82 -12.17 16.59
CA GLY A 40 0.06 -13.14 15.80
C GLY A 40 -0.65 -12.43 14.64
N ASN A 41 -1.98 -12.39 14.69
CA ASN A 41 -2.82 -11.67 13.71
C ASN A 41 -3.41 -10.36 14.26
N GLU A 42 -2.99 -9.93 15.45
CA GLU A 42 -3.41 -8.67 16.05
C GLU A 42 -2.33 -7.61 15.82
N VAL A 43 -2.75 -6.41 15.43
CA VAL A 43 -1.89 -5.25 15.30
C VAL A 43 -2.42 -4.17 16.22
N SER A 44 -1.56 -3.72 17.13
CA SER A 44 -1.83 -2.64 18.07
C SER A 44 -1.00 -1.43 17.71
N ILE A 45 -1.65 -0.27 17.67
CA ILE A 45 -1.09 0.98 17.18
C ILE A 45 -1.33 2.03 18.26
N SER A 46 -0.30 2.72 18.68
CA SER A 46 -0.38 3.73 19.73
C SER A 46 0.34 5.01 19.35
N GLY A 47 -0.30 6.15 19.55
CA GLY A 47 0.28 7.45 19.19
C GLY A 47 -0.80 8.51 18.93
N PRO A 48 -0.40 9.70 18.45
CA PRO A 48 -1.30 10.77 18.04
C PRO A 48 -2.05 10.47 16.74
N GLN A 49 -1.43 9.68 15.85
CA GLN A 49 -1.98 9.33 14.53
C GLN A 49 -2.44 7.87 14.45
N SER A 50 -2.73 7.23 15.58
CA SER A 50 -3.10 5.81 15.63
C SER A 50 -4.30 5.46 14.75
N ASP A 51 -5.29 6.35 14.66
CA ASP A 51 -6.49 6.15 13.83
C ASP A 51 -6.21 6.23 12.32
N VAL A 52 -5.20 7.00 11.92
CA VAL A 52 -4.79 7.10 10.50
C VAL A 52 -4.05 5.84 10.10
N VAL A 53 -3.11 5.40 10.94
CA VAL A 53 -2.32 4.20 10.70
C VAL A 53 -3.21 2.95 10.76
N SER A 54 -4.21 2.89 11.65
CA SER A 54 -5.14 1.75 11.70
C SER A 54 -5.93 1.60 10.42
N ARG A 55 -6.46 2.69 9.87
CA ARG A 55 -7.19 2.70 8.59
C ARG A 55 -6.30 2.28 7.42
N LEU A 56 -5.04 2.71 7.42
CA LEU A 56 -4.07 2.25 6.42
C LEU A 56 -3.94 0.72 6.46
N PHE A 57 -3.72 0.14 7.63
CA PHE A 57 -3.60 -1.31 7.72
C PHE A 57 -4.89 -2.05 7.35
N GLU A 58 -6.07 -1.50 7.65
CA GLU A 58 -7.35 -2.05 7.19
C GLU A 58 -7.43 -2.08 5.66
N GLU A 59 -7.01 -1.00 4.98
CA GLU A 59 -6.98 -0.92 3.52
C GLU A 59 -5.99 -1.91 2.90
N LEU A 60 -4.77 -2.01 3.44
CA LEU A 60 -3.77 -2.97 3.00
C LEU A 60 -4.24 -4.41 3.19
N THR A 61 -4.90 -4.68 4.31
CA THR A 61 -5.52 -5.98 4.58
C THR A 61 -6.61 -6.29 3.54
N ALA A 62 -7.48 -5.32 3.23
CA ALA A 62 -8.53 -5.49 2.23
C ALA A 62 -7.98 -5.75 0.82
N LEU A 63 -6.84 -5.15 0.46
CA LEU A 63 -6.13 -5.42 -0.78
C LEU A 63 -5.62 -6.87 -0.84
N LEU A 64 -4.97 -7.34 0.23
CA LEU A 64 -4.47 -8.71 0.31
C LEU A 64 -5.60 -9.74 0.25
N GLN A 65 -6.75 -9.45 0.88
CA GLN A 65 -7.93 -10.30 0.80
C GLN A 65 -8.47 -10.45 -0.64
N ARG A 66 -8.25 -9.44 -1.50
CA ARG A 66 -8.59 -9.51 -2.93
C ARG A 66 -7.53 -10.22 -3.78
N GLY A 67 -6.43 -10.66 -3.17
CA GLY A 67 -5.29 -11.27 -3.86
C GLY A 67 -4.37 -10.25 -4.55
N GLU A 68 -4.48 -8.96 -4.19
CA GLU A 68 -3.60 -7.92 -4.73
C GLU A 68 -2.25 -7.92 -4.00
N SER A 69 -1.17 -7.60 -4.72
CA SER A 69 0.19 -7.50 -4.14
C SER A 69 0.48 -6.06 -3.69
N LEU A 70 0.86 -5.90 -2.42
CA LEU A 70 1.15 -4.59 -1.80
C LEU A 70 2.45 -3.96 -2.29
N GLY A 71 3.37 -4.73 -2.88
CA GLY A 71 4.66 -4.23 -3.34
C GLY A 71 4.55 -3.08 -4.36
N ARG A 72 3.44 -3.01 -5.11
CA ARG A 72 3.14 -1.86 -5.99
C ARG A 72 2.66 -0.64 -5.20
N GLN A 73 1.79 -0.84 -4.22
CA GLN A 73 1.18 0.24 -3.42
C GLN A 73 2.22 0.96 -2.57
N MET A 74 3.11 0.20 -1.90
CA MET A 74 4.19 0.77 -1.10
C MET A 74 5.19 1.59 -1.94
N LYS A 75 5.52 1.13 -3.16
CA LYS A 75 6.42 1.85 -4.07
C LYS A 75 5.82 3.15 -4.62
N SER A 76 4.53 3.16 -4.93
CA SER A 76 3.83 4.37 -5.38
C SER A 76 3.78 5.44 -4.28
N GLN A 77 3.61 5.03 -3.03
CA GLN A 77 3.62 5.93 -1.85
C GLN A 77 5.02 6.50 -1.63
N ALA A 78 6.07 5.68 -1.69
CA ALA A 78 7.47 6.12 -1.53
C ALA A 78 7.93 7.14 -2.59
N SER A 79 7.25 7.21 -3.74
CA SER A 79 7.55 8.19 -4.79
C SER A 79 6.88 9.55 -4.58
N TYR A 80 5.91 9.67 -3.67
CA TYR A 80 5.27 10.93 -3.27
C TYR A 80 5.82 11.35 -1.90
N SER A 81 6.14 12.63 -1.73
CA SER A 81 6.81 13.18 -0.53
C SER A 81 6.22 12.69 0.82
N PRO A 82 7.05 12.37 1.83
CA PRO A 82 6.72 11.57 3.03
C PRO A 82 5.82 12.26 4.08
N LYS A 83 5.06 13.30 3.70
CA LYS A 83 4.22 14.08 4.64
C LYS A 83 2.74 14.08 4.31
N THR A 84 2.33 13.32 3.29
CA THR A 84 0.94 13.31 2.83
C THR A 84 0.45 11.88 2.68
N PHE A 85 0.48 11.12 3.78
CA PHE A 85 -0.41 9.96 3.89
C PHE A 85 -1.84 10.45 4.12
N CYS A 86 -2.41 11.13 3.12
CA CYS A 86 -3.84 11.30 3.03
C CYS A 86 -4.37 9.91 2.68
N ALA A 87 -4.80 9.16 3.71
CA ALA A 87 -5.37 7.83 3.55
C ALA A 87 -6.29 7.86 2.33
N PRO A 88 -5.92 7.22 1.20
CA PRO A 88 -6.74 7.25 0.02
C PRO A 88 -7.89 6.31 0.31
N ALA A 89 -8.89 6.82 1.02
CA ALA A 89 -10.13 6.14 1.35
C ALA A 89 -10.60 5.45 0.09
N VAL A 90 -10.35 4.13 0.01
CA VAL A 90 -10.69 3.22 -1.07
C VAL A 90 -11.34 3.95 -2.24
N ALA A 91 -10.52 4.64 -3.04
CA ALA A 91 -11.01 5.32 -4.24
C ALA A 91 -11.44 4.19 -5.19
N LYS A 92 -12.72 3.85 -5.08
CA LYS A 92 -13.42 2.87 -5.91
C LYS A 92 -12.93 3.01 -7.35
N THR A 93 -12.49 1.90 -7.92
CA THR A 93 -12.42 1.69 -9.37
C THR A 93 -11.46 2.61 -10.14
N PHE A 94 -10.27 2.11 -10.48
CA PHE A 94 -9.67 2.50 -11.76
C PHE A 94 -8.87 1.35 -12.38
N VAL A 95 -9.60 0.47 -13.06
CA VAL A 95 -9.13 -0.13 -14.30
C VAL A 95 -9.42 0.86 -15.43
N PRO A 96 -8.43 1.57 -15.98
CA PRO A 96 -8.51 2.01 -17.35
C PRO A 96 -7.86 0.91 -18.18
N ARG A 97 -8.70 0.03 -18.73
CA ARG A 97 -8.36 -0.60 -20.00
C ARG A 97 -8.38 0.52 -21.05
N LEU A 98 -7.33 1.33 -21.11
CA LEU A 98 -7.15 2.29 -22.20
C LEU A 98 -6.19 1.67 -23.21
N LEU A 99 -6.79 1.26 -24.33
CA LEU A 99 -6.14 1.22 -25.64
C LEU A 99 -5.12 2.34 -25.76
N VAL A 100 -3.84 1.99 -25.92
CA VAL A 100 -2.97 2.81 -26.77
C VAL A 100 -2.96 2.12 -28.12
N SER A 101 -3.97 2.48 -28.91
CA SER A 101 -3.81 2.52 -30.36
C SER A 101 -2.94 3.73 -30.72
N VAL A 102 -2.34 3.66 -31.90
CA VAL A 102 -1.55 4.64 -32.66
C VAL A 102 -0.14 4.99 -32.17
N ASN A 103 0.84 4.39 -32.85
CA ASN A 103 1.85 5.20 -33.52
C ASN A 103 1.87 4.85 -35.02
N THR A 104 1.11 5.62 -35.80
CA THR A 104 1.32 5.76 -37.24
C THR A 104 2.24 6.94 -37.50
N SER A 105 3.13 6.75 -38.48
CA SER A 105 4.05 7.71 -39.11
C SER A 105 5.47 7.59 -38.54
N LYS A 106 6.50 7.26 -39.34
CA LYS A 106 6.81 7.89 -40.63
C LYS A 106 7.79 7.03 -41.44
N GLN A 107 7.69 7.19 -42.76
CA GLN A 107 8.55 6.68 -43.84
C GLN A 107 10.06 6.69 -43.55
N SER A 108 10.74 5.64 -44.01
CA SER A 108 12.10 5.62 -44.61
C SER A 108 12.57 4.15 -44.60
N GLY A 109 12.93 3.47 -45.68
CA GLY A 109 13.09 3.80 -47.09
C GLY A 109 13.47 2.51 -47.84
N THR A 110 13.54 2.60 -49.17
CA THR A 110 14.46 1.87 -50.08
C THR A 110 14.67 0.37 -49.84
N THR A 111 14.34 -0.50 -50.79
CA THR A 111 15.26 -1.15 -51.78
C THR A 111 14.49 -2.42 -52.20
N SER A 112 14.33 -2.88 -53.44
CA SER A 112 14.90 -2.61 -54.76
C SER A 112 13.89 -3.05 -55.83
#